data_AF-A0A7C9DB93-F1
#
_entry.id   AF-A0A7C9DB93-F1
#
_cell.length_a   1.000
_cell.length_b   1.000
_cell.length_c   1.000
_cell.angle_alpha   90.00
_cell.angle_beta   90.00
_cell.angle_gamma   90.00
#
_symmetry.space_group_name_H-M   'P 1'
#
loop_
_entity.id
_entity.type
_entity.pdbx_description
1 polymer ?
#
loop_
_entity_poly.entity_id
_entity_poly.type
_entity_poly.pdbx_seq_one_letter_code
_entity_poly.pdbx_strand_id
1 'polypeptide(L)'
;MAEHLASIFGTEKDRVNCPFYFKIGACRHGDRCSRLHNRPTISPTLLLSNMYQRPDMITPGVDAQGQPISPAALQSHFEDFYEDIFEELSKFGEIETLNVCDNLADHMIGNVYVQFREEDQAAAALQALHGRFYSGRPIIADFSPVTDFREATCRQFEEESCNRGGYCNFMHVKMIGRELRRKLFGRFHHGRRRRSRSRSRSPGFRRGKDYDQRDRDYGRHSRDRERERDRGRERDGGRGGRRRSRSPPPAREGSEERRARIEQWNREREEQQ
;
A
#
# COMPACT_ATOMS: atom_id res chain seq x y z
N MET A 1 -31.75 -11.91 19.04
CA MET A 1 -30.99 -13.17 18.80
C MET A 1 -29.99 -13.03 17.63
N ALA A 2 -30.37 -12.43 16.50
CA ALA A 2 -29.46 -12.23 15.36
C ALA A 2 -28.21 -11.36 15.69
N GLU A 3 -28.36 -10.29 16.47
CA GLU A 3 -27.23 -9.42 16.86
C GLU A 3 -26.20 -10.12 17.76
N HIS A 4 -26.65 -11.05 18.61
CA HIS A 4 -25.75 -11.81 19.49
C HIS A 4 -24.95 -12.85 18.71
N LEU A 5 -25.56 -13.47 17.68
CA LEU A 5 -24.87 -14.40 16.78
C LEU A 5 -23.87 -13.68 15.86
N ALA A 6 -24.21 -12.48 15.37
CA ALA A 6 -23.29 -11.63 14.60
C ALA A 6 -22.07 -11.18 15.44
N SER A 7 -22.24 -11.02 16.76
CA SER A 7 -21.12 -10.69 17.68
C SER A 7 -20.19 -11.88 17.97
N ILE A 8 -20.61 -13.10 17.65
CA ILE A 8 -19.86 -14.34 17.91
C ILE A 8 -19.13 -14.79 16.65
N PHE A 9 -19.79 -14.72 15.49
CA PHE A 9 -19.25 -15.19 14.22
C PHE A 9 -17.94 -14.48 13.85
N GLY A 10 -16.87 -15.24 13.63
CA GLY A 10 -15.56 -14.68 13.28
C GLY A 10 -14.75 -14.09 14.44
N THR A 11 -15.23 -14.21 15.69
CA THR A 11 -14.50 -13.79 16.90
C THR A 11 -13.97 -14.99 17.67
N GLU A 12 -13.09 -14.77 18.64
CA GLU A 12 -12.57 -15.84 19.52
C GLU A 12 -13.65 -16.54 20.36
N LYS A 13 -14.86 -15.97 20.41
CA LYS A 13 -16.04 -16.54 21.08
C LYS A 13 -16.73 -17.62 20.24
N ASP A 14 -16.44 -17.67 18.93
CA ASP A 14 -16.91 -18.74 18.06
C ASP A 14 -16.17 -20.04 18.43
N ARG A 15 -16.92 -20.99 19.00
CA ARG A 15 -16.39 -22.30 19.41
C ARG A 15 -16.31 -23.29 18.24
N VAL A 16 -16.93 -22.97 17.11
CA VAL A 16 -17.04 -23.87 15.95
C VAL A 16 -16.01 -23.48 14.89
N ASN A 17 -15.96 -22.19 14.53
CA ASN A 17 -15.07 -21.72 13.47
C ASN A 17 -13.69 -21.34 14.01
N CYS A 18 -12.66 -21.53 13.19
CA CYS A 18 -11.33 -21.06 13.51
C CYS A 18 -11.25 -19.54 13.31
N PRO A 19 -11.04 -18.74 14.38
CA PRO A 19 -10.97 -17.29 14.26
C PRO A 19 -9.76 -16.85 13.42
N PHE A 20 -8.64 -17.57 13.51
CA PHE A 20 -7.45 -17.25 12.73
C PHE A 20 -7.67 -17.49 11.23
N TYR A 21 -8.27 -18.62 10.85
CA TYR A 21 -8.56 -18.86 9.43
C TYR A 21 -9.56 -17.84 8.90
N PHE A 22 -10.61 -17.50 9.66
CA PHE A 22 -11.60 -16.51 9.24
C PHE A 22 -11.00 -15.12 9.06
N LYS A 23 -10.18 -14.66 10.02
CA LYS A 23 -9.60 -13.30 9.99
C LYS A 23 -8.37 -13.16 9.10
N ILE A 24 -7.53 -14.20 9.06
CA ILE A 24 -6.20 -14.15 8.44
C ILE A 24 -6.17 -14.92 7.12
N GLY A 25 -7.13 -15.82 6.88
CA GLY A 25 -7.12 -16.72 5.72
C GLY A 25 -6.10 -17.86 5.84
N ALA A 26 -5.34 -17.91 6.95
CA ALA A 26 -4.32 -18.90 7.22
C ALA A 26 -4.36 -19.36 8.69
N CYS A 27 -4.02 -20.62 8.93
CA CYS A 27 -3.99 -21.20 10.25
C CYS A 27 -2.75 -22.09 10.41
N ARG A 28 -2.04 -21.96 11.53
CA ARG A 28 -0.84 -22.76 11.84
C ARG A 28 -1.08 -24.27 11.87
N HIS A 29 -2.31 -24.71 12.11
CA HIS A 29 -2.65 -26.13 12.16
C HIS A 29 -3.07 -26.67 10.79
N GLY A 30 -3.25 -25.82 9.77
CA GLY A 30 -3.71 -26.22 8.44
C GLY A 30 -4.99 -27.05 8.52
N ASP A 31 -5.04 -28.15 7.76
CA ASP A 31 -6.19 -29.07 7.76
C ASP A 31 -6.31 -29.90 9.04
N ARG A 32 -5.30 -29.91 9.92
CA ARG A 32 -5.34 -30.60 11.23
C ARG A 32 -5.92 -29.72 12.35
N CYS A 33 -6.49 -28.57 12.01
CA CYS A 33 -7.12 -27.70 13.00
C CYS A 33 -8.33 -28.39 13.63
N SER A 34 -8.49 -28.27 14.96
CA SER A 34 -9.67 -28.77 15.66
C SER A 34 -10.93 -27.94 15.41
N ARG A 35 -10.76 -26.72 14.86
CA ARG A 35 -11.84 -25.80 14.52
C ARG A 35 -12.05 -25.79 13.01
N LEU A 36 -13.26 -25.46 12.59
CA LEU A 36 -13.66 -25.51 11.19
C LEU A 36 -13.01 -24.36 10.38
N HIS A 37 -12.47 -24.70 9.21
CA HIS A 37 -11.96 -23.76 8.21
C HIS A 37 -12.96 -23.67 7.05
N ASN A 38 -13.78 -22.62 7.05
CA ASN A 38 -14.78 -22.44 5.99
C ASN A 38 -14.14 -21.75 4.78
N ARG A 39 -13.69 -22.54 3.80
CA ARG A 39 -13.14 -22.07 2.52
C ARG A 39 -14.27 -21.49 1.67
N PRO A 40 -14.30 -20.19 1.39
CA PRO A 40 -15.35 -19.61 0.55
C PRO A 40 -15.24 -20.15 -0.87
N THR A 41 -16.38 -20.42 -1.50
CA THR A 41 -16.43 -20.83 -2.92
C THR A 41 -16.27 -19.65 -3.87
N ILE A 42 -16.60 -18.45 -3.40
CA ILE A 42 -16.49 -17.16 -4.09
C ILE A 42 -16.08 -16.13 -3.03
N SER A 43 -15.11 -15.28 -3.35
CA SER A 43 -14.66 -14.17 -2.51
C SER A 43 -13.98 -13.12 -3.38
N PRO A 44 -14.08 -11.82 -3.04
CA PRO A 44 -13.29 -10.78 -3.72
C PRO A 44 -11.79 -10.89 -3.42
N THR A 45 -11.40 -11.63 -2.38
CA THR A 45 -10.02 -11.78 -1.95
C THR A 45 -9.46 -13.14 -2.36
N LEU A 46 -8.31 -13.15 -3.03
CA LEU A 46 -7.50 -14.32 -3.32
C LEU A 46 -6.28 -14.40 -2.40
N LEU A 47 -5.87 -15.63 -2.10
CA LEU A 47 -4.63 -15.97 -1.43
C LEU A 47 -3.76 -16.78 -2.40
N LEU A 48 -2.57 -16.26 -2.70
CA LEU A 48 -1.50 -16.99 -3.38
C LEU A 48 -0.52 -17.49 -2.31
N SER A 49 -0.53 -18.79 -2.06
CA SER A 49 0.25 -19.39 -0.98
C SER A 49 1.73 -19.52 -1.35
N ASN A 50 2.62 -19.05 -0.47
CA ASN A 50 4.08 -19.16 -0.62
C ASN A 50 4.61 -18.70 -2.00
N MET A 51 4.01 -17.63 -2.54
CA MET A 51 4.33 -17.10 -3.86
C MET A 51 5.60 -16.24 -3.83
N TYR A 52 5.75 -15.39 -2.81
CA TYR A 52 6.94 -14.57 -2.64
C TYR A 52 8.07 -15.39 -2.00
N GLN A 53 9.15 -15.60 -2.74
CA GLN A 53 10.37 -16.23 -2.24
C GLN A 53 11.38 -15.14 -1.90
N ARG A 54 11.67 -15.01 -0.61
CA ARG A 54 12.72 -14.10 -0.16
C ARG A 54 14.08 -14.72 -0.46
N PRO A 55 15.02 -14.00 -1.09
CA PRO A 55 16.39 -14.49 -1.32
C PRO A 55 17.11 -14.93 -0.03
N ASP A 56 16.77 -14.27 1.10
CA ASP A 56 17.32 -14.55 2.44
C ASP A 56 16.51 -15.60 3.23
N MET A 57 15.73 -16.48 2.58
CA MET A 57 14.86 -17.43 3.30
C MET A 57 15.62 -18.35 4.28
N ILE A 58 16.87 -18.67 3.98
CA ILE A 58 17.67 -19.65 4.74
C ILE A 58 18.52 -18.97 5.81
N THR A 59 19.09 -17.80 5.51
CA THR A 59 19.96 -17.07 6.45
C THR A 59 19.79 -15.56 6.23
N PRO A 60 19.40 -14.79 7.27
CA PRO A 60 19.19 -13.36 7.14
C PRO A 60 20.44 -12.64 6.62
N GLY A 61 20.29 -11.91 5.51
CA GLY A 61 21.35 -11.10 4.93
C GLY A 61 22.33 -11.86 4.04
N VAL A 62 22.10 -13.15 3.74
CA VAL A 62 22.85 -13.87 2.70
C VAL A 62 21.91 -14.56 1.72
N ASP A 63 22.29 -14.55 0.44
CA ASP A 63 21.56 -15.27 -0.60
C ASP A 63 21.70 -16.79 -0.44
N ALA A 64 20.95 -17.54 -1.26
CA ALA A 64 21.06 -19.00 -1.34
C ALA A 64 22.48 -19.49 -1.74
N GLN A 65 23.34 -18.59 -2.23
CA GLN A 65 24.75 -18.85 -2.57
C GLN A 65 25.74 -18.42 -1.46
N GLY A 66 25.25 -17.91 -0.32
CA GLY A 66 26.07 -17.44 0.81
C GLY A 66 26.70 -16.05 0.67
N GLN A 67 26.32 -15.25 -0.33
CA GLN A 67 26.78 -13.88 -0.51
C GLN A 67 25.94 -12.87 0.28
N PRO A 68 26.56 -11.86 0.89
CA PRO A 68 25.83 -10.85 1.65
C PRO A 68 24.96 -9.99 0.72
N ILE A 69 23.63 -10.02 0.92
CA ILE A 69 22.72 -9.18 0.14
C ILE A 69 22.56 -7.84 0.83
N SER A 70 22.77 -6.76 0.07
CA SER A 70 22.45 -5.42 0.57
C SER A 70 20.93 -5.26 0.79
N PRO A 71 20.49 -4.55 1.83
CA PRO A 71 19.06 -4.30 2.07
C PRO A 71 18.38 -3.56 0.91
N ALA A 72 19.13 -2.75 0.16
CA ALA A 72 18.65 -2.09 -1.05
C ALA A 72 18.34 -3.08 -2.19
N ALA A 73 19.19 -4.10 -2.38
CA ALA A 73 18.95 -5.13 -3.38
C ALA A 73 17.72 -6.00 -3.03
N LEU A 74 17.53 -6.32 -1.74
CA LEU A 74 16.33 -7.02 -1.26
C LEU A 74 15.04 -6.23 -1.47
N GLN A 75 15.11 -4.91 -1.32
CA GLN A 75 13.99 -4.04 -1.58
C GLN A 75 13.70 -3.97 -3.09
N SER A 76 14.73 -3.85 -3.94
CA SER A 76 14.56 -3.87 -5.40
C SER A 76 13.90 -5.17 -5.87
N HIS A 77 14.42 -6.33 -5.45
CA HIS A 77 13.85 -7.63 -5.81
C HIS A 77 12.38 -7.77 -5.34
N PHE A 78 12.05 -7.17 -4.18
CA PHE A 78 10.67 -7.16 -3.71
C PHE A 78 9.77 -6.25 -4.56
N GLU A 79 10.27 -5.08 -4.93
CA GLU A 79 9.55 -4.12 -5.77
C GLU A 79 9.31 -4.66 -7.17
N ASP A 80 10.31 -5.32 -7.77
CA ASP A 80 10.20 -6.01 -9.06
C ASP A 80 9.13 -7.11 -9.00
N PHE A 81 9.17 -7.97 -7.96
CA PHE A 81 8.14 -8.98 -7.73
C PHE A 81 6.74 -8.37 -7.57
N TYR A 82 6.63 -7.26 -6.82
CA TYR A 82 5.35 -6.62 -6.58
C TYR A 82 4.79 -6.00 -7.86
N GLU A 83 5.63 -5.38 -8.69
CA GLU A 83 5.24 -4.83 -9.99
C GLU A 83 4.75 -5.94 -10.93
N ASP A 84 5.50 -7.04 -11.07
CA ASP A 84 5.12 -8.19 -11.90
C ASP A 84 3.74 -8.76 -11.53
N ILE A 85 3.52 -9.00 -10.24
CA ILE A 85 2.26 -9.56 -9.73
C ILE A 85 1.12 -8.56 -9.93
N PHE A 86 1.35 -7.28 -9.64
CA PHE A 86 0.33 -6.25 -9.80
C PHE A 86 -0.08 -6.09 -11.27
N GLU A 87 0.88 -6.05 -12.20
CA GLU A 87 0.60 -5.91 -13.63
C GLU A 87 -0.13 -7.13 -14.21
N GLU A 88 0.24 -8.35 -13.80
CA GLU A 88 -0.43 -9.56 -14.25
C GLU A 88 -1.87 -9.64 -13.73
N LEU A 89 -2.09 -9.32 -12.46
CA LEU A 89 -3.42 -9.38 -11.83
C LEU A 89 -4.34 -8.25 -12.30
N SER A 90 -3.79 -7.09 -12.63
CA SER A 90 -4.55 -5.94 -13.15
C SER A 90 -5.22 -6.21 -14.50
N LYS A 91 -4.82 -7.29 -15.21
CA LYS A 91 -5.46 -7.72 -16.47
C LYS A 91 -6.85 -8.32 -16.24
N PHE A 92 -7.11 -8.87 -15.05
CA PHE A 92 -8.38 -9.53 -14.72
C PHE A 92 -9.37 -8.58 -14.03
N GLY A 93 -8.89 -7.56 -13.33
CA GLY A 93 -9.75 -6.67 -12.56
C GLY A 93 -9.06 -5.48 -11.90
N GLU A 94 -9.86 -4.64 -11.27
CA GLU A 94 -9.38 -3.51 -10.45
C GLU A 94 -8.95 -4.05 -9.08
N ILE A 95 -7.65 -3.95 -8.78
CA ILE A 95 -7.07 -4.37 -7.51
C ILE A 95 -7.27 -3.25 -6.49
N GLU A 96 -8.00 -3.52 -5.41
CA GLU A 96 -8.14 -2.59 -4.29
C GLU A 96 -6.93 -2.65 -3.35
N THR A 97 -6.52 -3.87 -2.99
CA THR A 97 -5.44 -4.10 -2.03
C THR A 97 -4.57 -5.26 -2.48
N LEU A 98 -3.25 -5.08 -2.44
CA LEU A 98 -2.27 -6.14 -2.69
C LEU A 98 -1.26 -6.14 -1.53
N ASN A 99 -1.30 -7.20 -0.72
CA ASN A 99 -0.47 -7.36 0.48
C ASN A 99 0.41 -8.58 0.35
N VAL A 100 1.72 -8.42 0.58
CA VAL A 100 2.68 -9.52 0.59
C VAL A 100 3.17 -9.74 2.02
N CYS A 101 3.10 -10.98 2.49
CA CYS A 101 3.51 -11.35 3.83
C CYS A 101 5.00 -11.71 3.89
N ASP A 102 5.70 -11.08 4.82
CA ASP A 102 7.09 -11.33 5.20
C ASP A 102 7.16 -12.06 6.56
N ASN A 103 6.18 -12.92 6.81
CA ASN A 103 6.15 -13.77 7.98
C ASN A 103 7.20 -14.88 7.86
N LEU A 104 7.77 -15.28 9.00
CA LEU A 104 8.66 -16.45 9.09
C LEU A 104 7.91 -17.75 9.38
N ALA A 105 6.61 -17.66 9.66
CA ALA A 105 5.79 -18.81 10.03
C ALA A 105 5.36 -19.57 8.77
N ASP A 106 5.48 -20.90 8.77
CA ASP A 106 5.21 -21.77 7.61
C ASP A 106 3.82 -21.57 6.99
N HIS A 107 2.82 -21.20 7.79
CA HIS A 107 1.45 -21.00 7.33
C HIS A 107 1.19 -19.62 6.69
N MET A 108 2.13 -18.68 6.78
CA MET A 108 2.00 -17.32 6.23
C MET A 108 3.20 -16.85 5.40
N ILE A 109 4.30 -17.59 5.42
CA ILE A 109 5.51 -17.22 4.70
C ILE A 109 5.25 -17.08 3.21
N GLY A 110 5.62 -15.93 2.65
CA GLY A 110 5.49 -15.65 1.22
C GLY A 110 4.05 -15.57 0.70
N ASN A 111 3.04 -15.54 1.58
CA ASN A 111 1.65 -15.44 1.16
C ASN A 111 1.35 -14.06 0.57
N VAL A 112 0.68 -14.06 -0.58
CA VAL A 112 0.23 -12.84 -1.26
C VAL A 112 -1.28 -12.81 -1.22
N TYR A 113 -1.82 -11.74 -0.67
CA TYR A 113 -3.26 -11.48 -0.63
C TYR A 113 -3.60 -10.41 -1.65
N VAL A 114 -4.59 -10.71 -2.49
CA VAL A 114 -5.07 -9.82 -3.54
C VAL A 114 -6.55 -9.62 -3.31
N GLN A 115 -6.98 -8.38 -3.12
CA GLN A 115 -8.39 -8.03 -3.04
C GLN A 115 -8.78 -7.29 -4.30
N PHE A 116 -9.70 -7.88 -5.06
CA PHE A 116 -10.36 -7.25 -6.18
C PHE A 116 -11.57 -6.48 -5.71
N ARG A 117 -12.01 -5.54 -6.55
CA ARG A 117 -13.23 -4.78 -6.32
C ARG A 117 -14.50 -5.63 -6.42
N GLU A 118 -14.52 -6.56 -7.38
CA GLU A 118 -15.67 -7.42 -7.66
C GLU A 118 -15.27 -8.90 -7.56
N GLU A 119 -16.18 -9.76 -7.08
CA GLU A 119 -15.91 -11.19 -6.87
C GLU A 119 -15.69 -11.95 -8.19
N ASP A 120 -16.38 -11.54 -9.26
CA ASP A 120 -16.22 -12.12 -10.60
C ASP A 120 -14.80 -11.95 -11.16
N GLN A 121 -14.16 -10.81 -10.85
CA GLN A 121 -12.78 -10.54 -11.25
C GLN A 121 -11.80 -11.48 -10.53
N ALA A 122 -12.03 -11.72 -9.23
CA ALA A 122 -11.25 -12.67 -8.45
C ALA A 122 -11.43 -14.10 -8.99
N ALA A 123 -12.64 -14.51 -9.35
CA ALA A 123 -12.89 -15.82 -9.95
C ALA A 123 -12.18 -16.00 -11.30
N ALA A 124 -12.22 -14.99 -12.17
CA ALA A 124 -11.51 -15.00 -13.44
C ALA A 124 -9.99 -15.09 -13.25
N ALA A 125 -9.44 -14.32 -12.30
CA ALA A 125 -8.03 -14.36 -11.96
C ALA A 125 -7.62 -15.74 -11.40
N LEU A 126 -8.42 -16.33 -10.51
CA LEU A 126 -8.15 -17.65 -9.94
C LEU A 126 -8.06 -18.73 -11.02
N GLN A 127 -9.04 -18.77 -11.92
CA GLN A 127 -9.06 -19.72 -13.04
C GLN A 127 -7.85 -19.54 -13.97
N ALA A 128 -7.44 -18.29 -14.21
CA ALA A 128 -6.28 -18.01 -15.06
C ALA A 128 -4.94 -18.35 -14.39
N LEU A 129 -4.85 -18.30 -13.06
CA LEU A 129 -3.65 -18.61 -12.30
C LEU A 129 -3.50 -20.11 -12.02
N HIS A 130 -4.60 -20.85 -11.95
CA HIS A 130 -4.57 -22.30 -11.79
C HIS A 130 -3.80 -22.99 -12.93
N GLY A 131 -2.80 -23.78 -12.56
CA GLY A 131 -1.93 -24.49 -13.50
C GLY A 131 -0.79 -23.66 -14.10
N ARG A 132 -0.65 -22.39 -13.71
CA ARG A 132 0.50 -21.56 -14.10
C ARG A 132 1.69 -21.75 -13.16
N PHE A 133 2.86 -21.39 -13.66
CA PHE A 133 4.12 -21.45 -12.93
C PHE A 133 4.72 -20.06 -12.80
N TYR A 134 5.31 -19.77 -11.64
CA TYR A 134 6.10 -18.57 -11.39
C TYR A 134 7.46 -18.99 -10.85
N SER A 135 8.54 -18.51 -11.48
CA SER A 135 9.92 -18.87 -11.13
C SER A 135 10.14 -20.40 -10.98
N GLY A 136 9.55 -21.19 -11.88
CA GLY A 136 9.69 -22.65 -11.90
C GLY A 136 8.83 -23.41 -10.88
N ARG A 137 7.97 -22.72 -10.11
CA ARG A 137 7.07 -23.34 -9.11
C ARG A 137 5.61 -23.15 -9.49
N PRO A 138 4.73 -24.14 -9.22
CA PRO A 138 3.31 -23.98 -9.47
C PRO A 138 2.71 -22.90 -8.57
N ILE A 139 1.85 -22.07 -9.13
CA ILE A 139 1.12 -21.04 -8.38
C ILE A 139 -0.04 -21.74 -7.66
N ILE A 140 -0.04 -21.69 -6.33
CA ILE A 140 -1.14 -22.19 -5.50
C ILE A 140 -2.02 -21.00 -5.13
N ALA A 141 -3.16 -20.89 -5.82
CA ALA A 141 -4.12 -19.82 -5.62
C ALA A 141 -5.44 -20.41 -5.09
N ASP A 142 -6.01 -19.78 -4.07
CA ASP A 142 -7.31 -20.12 -3.47
C ASP A 142 -8.08 -18.87 -3.08
N PHE A 143 -9.40 -18.97 -2.94
CA PHE A 143 -10.21 -17.90 -2.34
C PHE A 143 -9.92 -17.77 -0.85
N SER A 144 -9.81 -16.52 -0.40
CA SER A 144 -9.56 -16.17 1.00
C SER A 144 -10.81 -15.60 1.65
N PRO A 145 -11.16 -15.99 2.89
CA PRO A 145 -12.27 -15.40 3.64
C PRO A 145 -11.96 -13.98 4.16
N VAL A 146 -10.73 -13.50 3.99
CA VAL A 146 -10.29 -12.21 4.54
C VAL A 146 -11.01 -11.06 3.84
N THR A 147 -11.82 -10.33 4.59
CA THR A 147 -12.52 -9.13 4.11
C THR A 147 -11.85 -7.84 4.59
N ASP A 148 -11.27 -7.84 5.80
CA ASP A 148 -10.62 -6.67 6.38
C ASP A 148 -9.16 -6.99 6.77
N PHE A 149 -8.21 -6.41 6.04
CA PHE A 149 -6.79 -6.56 6.34
C PHE A 149 -6.37 -5.83 7.62
N ARG A 150 -7.10 -4.81 8.08
CA ARG A 150 -6.73 -4.03 9.28
C ARG A 150 -6.78 -4.85 10.56
N GLU A 151 -7.67 -5.85 10.62
CA GLU A 151 -7.70 -6.81 11.73
C GLU A 151 -6.68 -7.94 11.55
N ALA A 152 -6.22 -8.15 10.33
CA ALA A 152 -5.34 -9.26 9.98
C ALA A 152 -3.85 -8.91 10.08
N THR A 153 -3.50 -7.63 9.95
CA THR A 153 -2.12 -7.15 10.06
C THR A 153 -1.62 -7.10 11.50
N CYS A 154 -0.33 -7.39 11.68
CA CYS A 154 0.33 -7.27 12.97
C CYS A 154 0.68 -5.81 13.25
N ARG A 155 -0.04 -5.17 14.19
CA ARG A 155 0.25 -3.78 14.59
C ARG A 155 1.68 -3.59 15.13
N GLN A 156 2.19 -4.57 15.88
CA GLN A 156 3.57 -4.53 16.39
C GLN A 156 4.60 -4.57 15.26
N PHE A 157 4.30 -5.25 14.15
CA PHE A 157 5.19 -5.28 12.99
C PHE A 157 5.15 -3.96 12.21
N GLU A 158 3.98 -3.33 12.11
CA GLU A 158 3.84 -1.97 11.55
C GLU A 158 4.68 -0.94 12.34
N GLU A 159 4.84 -1.15 13.64
CA GLU A 159 5.70 -0.36 14.53
C GLU A 159 7.15 -0.90 14.65
N GLU A 160 7.55 -1.85 13.80
CA GLU A 160 8.89 -2.48 13.79
C GLU A 160 9.32 -3.12 15.13
N SER A 161 8.36 -3.50 15.98
CA SER A 161 8.57 -4.00 17.36
C SER A 161 8.07 -5.44 17.59
N CYS A 162 7.68 -6.15 16.52
CA CYS A 162 7.19 -7.51 16.64
C CYS A 162 8.32 -8.52 16.93
N ASN A 163 8.40 -8.97 18.18
CA ASN A 163 9.41 -9.94 18.65
C ASN A 163 8.93 -11.40 18.58
N ARG A 164 7.78 -11.68 17.95
CA ARG A 164 7.18 -13.02 17.91
C ARG A 164 7.84 -13.94 16.88
N GLY A 165 8.60 -13.41 15.93
CA GLY A 165 9.26 -14.18 14.87
C GLY A 165 8.30 -15.14 14.15
N GLY A 166 8.70 -16.40 14.02
CA GLY A 166 7.88 -17.47 13.41
C GLY A 166 6.62 -17.88 14.19
N TYR A 167 6.39 -17.34 15.38
CA TYR A 167 5.19 -17.60 16.18
C TYR A 167 4.09 -16.54 16.00
N CYS A 168 4.35 -15.50 15.19
CA CYS A 168 3.31 -14.50 14.90
C CYS A 168 2.25 -15.10 13.97
N ASN A 169 0.98 -14.99 14.40
CA ASN A 169 -0.18 -15.46 13.62
C ASN A 169 -0.90 -14.30 12.89
N PHE A 170 -0.30 -13.10 12.87
CA PHE A 170 -0.82 -11.93 12.15
C PHE A 170 0.09 -11.59 10.97
N MET A 171 -0.47 -10.99 9.92
CA MET A 171 0.24 -10.68 8.69
C MET A 171 1.32 -9.62 8.93
N HIS A 172 2.57 -9.95 8.61
CA HIS A 172 3.67 -9.02 8.54
C HIS A 172 3.75 -8.48 7.11
N VAL A 173 3.05 -7.39 6.84
CA VAL A 173 2.94 -6.87 5.46
C VAL A 173 4.21 -6.10 5.10
N LYS A 174 4.90 -6.55 4.05
CA LYS A 174 6.07 -5.84 3.52
C LYS A 174 5.61 -4.66 2.68
N MET A 175 6.14 -3.47 3.00
CA MET A 175 5.76 -2.23 2.34
C MET A 175 6.64 -1.97 1.11
N ILE A 176 6.00 -1.57 0.01
CA ILE A 176 6.68 -1.06 -1.19
C ILE A 176 7.13 0.39 -1.00
N GLY A 177 8.13 0.81 -1.77
CA GLY A 177 8.56 2.20 -1.83
C GLY A 177 7.40 3.16 -2.17
N ARG A 178 7.43 4.36 -1.59
CA ARG A 178 6.41 5.41 -1.80
C ARG A 178 6.27 5.82 -3.27
N GLU A 179 7.32 5.64 -4.07
CA GLU A 179 7.31 5.96 -5.49
C GLU A 179 6.57 4.90 -6.30
N LEU A 180 6.90 3.61 -6.07
CA LEU A 180 6.22 2.49 -6.71
C LEU A 180 4.73 2.48 -6.36
N ARG A 181 4.38 2.69 -5.09
CA ARG A 181 2.97 2.78 -4.66
C ARG A 181 2.19 3.85 -5.43
N ARG A 182 2.81 5.01 -5.67
CA ARG A 182 2.20 6.09 -6.46
C ARG A 182 2.13 5.74 -7.95
N LYS A 183 3.10 5.00 -8.49
CA LYS A 183 3.10 4.57 -9.90
C LYS A 183 1.99 3.56 -10.17
N LEU A 184 1.84 2.55 -9.31
CA LEU A 184 0.88 1.45 -9.47
C LEU A 184 -0.56 1.90 -9.19
N PHE A 185 -0.82 2.44 -7.98
CA PHE A 185 -2.17 2.83 -7.58
C PHE A 185 -2.54 4.27 -7.99
N GLY A 186 -1.57 5.13 -8.29
CA GLY A 186 -1.83 6.53 -8.68
C GLY A 186 -2.25 6.71 -10.13
N ARG A 187 -1.94 5.76 -11.04
CA ARG A 187 -2.47 5.77 -12.42
C ARG A 187 -4.00 5.70 -12.45
N PHE A 188 -4.61 4.99 -11.50
CA PHE A 188 -6.07 4.85 -11.40
C PHE A 188 -6.78 6.11 -10.87
N HIS A 189 -6.08 6.98 -10.13
CA HIS A 189 -6.69 8.21 -9.57
C HIS A 189 -6.67 9.44 -10.51
N HIS A 190 -5.89 9.41 -11.60
CA HIS A 190 -5.89 10.54 -12.55
C HIS A 190 -7.15 10.63 -13.43
N GLY A 191 -7.96 9.56 -13.51
CA GLY A 191 -9.25 9.57 -14.18
C GLY A 191 -10.35 10.35 -13.46
N ARG A 192 -10.27 10.53 -12.13
CA ARG A 192 -11.33 11.19 -11.34
C ARG A 192 -11.12 12.68 -11.06
N ARG A 193 -9.95 13.26 -11.34
CA ARG A 193 -9.70 14.71 -11.16
C ARG A 193 -9.95 15.56 -12.41
N ARG A 194 -10.41 14.98 -13.52
CA ARG A 194 -10.81 15.70 -14.74
C ARG A 194 -12.32 15.97 -14.86
N ARG A 195 -13.08 16.00 -13.77
CA ARG A 195 -14.44 16.57 -13.77
C ARG A 195 -14.52 17.77 -12.82
N SER A 196 -14.85 18.91 -13.44
CA SER A 196 -15.23 20.23 -12.90
C SER A 196 -14.19 21.06 -12.12
N ARG A 197 -13.20 21.60 -12.84
CA ARG A 197 -12.76 23.00 -12.62
C ARG A 197 -12.73 23.73 -13.97
N SER A 198 -13.88 23.77 -14.64
CA SER A 198 -14.15 24.82 -15.62
C SER A 198 -14.27 26.14 -14.85
N ARG A 199 -13.13 26.82 -14.69
CA ARG A 199 -13.07 28.24 -14.37
C ARG A 199 -13.61 29.00 -15.58
N SER A 200 -14.94 29.11 -15.66
CA SER A 200 -15.57 30.11 -16.52
C SER A 200 -15.50 31.45 -15.80
N ARG A 201 -14.66 32.34 -16.34
CA ARG A 201 -14.52 33.73 -15.95
C ARG A 201 -15.77 34.53 -16.36
N SER A 202 -16.20 35.41 -15.44
CA SER A 202 -16.95 36.69 -15.63
C SER A 202 -18.49 36.63 -15.60
N PRO A 203 -19.22 37.75 -15.37
CA PRO A 203 -18.88 39.04 -14.71
C PRO A 203 -19.91 39.45 -13.61
N GLY A 204 -19.56 40.44 -12.76
CA GLY A 204 -20.31 40.81 -11.56
C GLY A 204 -21.61 41.61 -11.74
N PHE A 205 -22.45 41.63 -10.70
CA PHE A 205 -23.51 42.61 -10.47
C PHE A 205 -23.65 42.95 -8.98
N ARG A 206 -23.82 44.25 -8.70
CA ARG A 206 -24.07 44.87 -7.39
C ARG A 206 -25.58 44.93 -7.10
N ARG A 207 -25.93 45.31 -5.84
CA ARG A 207 -27.24 45.71 -5.25
C ARG A 207 -28.18 44.55 -4.88
N GLY A 208 -28.94 44.55 -3.78
CA GLY A 208 -29.16 45.56 -2.73
C GLY A 208 -30.14 45.03 -1.66
N LYS A 209 -30.05 45.65 -0.47
CA LYS A 209 -31.03 45.88 0.61
C LYS A 209 -32.43 45.22 0.64
N ASP A 210 -32.80 44.89 1.89
CA ASP A 210 -34.06 45.19 2.63
C ASP A 210 -35.13 44.07 2.87
N TYR A 211 -35.27 43.79 4.18
CA TYR A 211 -36.41 43.46 5.07
C TYR A 211 -37.32 42.22 5.00
N ASP A 212 -37.60 41.78 6.23
CA ASP A 212 -38.81 41.16 6.80
C ASP A 212 -39.08 39.66 6.57
N GLN A 213 -39.64 38.90 7.50
CA GLN A 213 -39.80 38.95 8.96
C GLN A 213 -40.45 37.60 9.32
N ARG A 214 -40.10 37.03 10.49
CA ARG A 214 -40.95 36.28 11.45
C ARG A 214 -40.34 34.99 11.99
N ASP A 215 -39.87 35.14 13.22
CA ASP A 215 -40.36 34.44 14.43
C ASP A 215 -40.46 32.91 14.41
N ARG A 216 -39.61 32.27 15.23
CA ARG A 216 -40.12 31.59 16.43
C ARG A 216 -39.03 31.30 17.46
N ASP A 217 -39.28 31.91 18.61
CA ASP A 217 -38.67 31.77 19.93
C ASP A 217 -38.69 30.32 20.44
N TYR A 218 -37.62 29.89 21.14
CA TYR A 218 -37.69 29.25 22.47
C TYR A 218 -36.25 29.12 23.00
N GLY A 219 -35.93 29.93 24.01
CA GLY A 219 -34.64 29.92 24.70
C GLY A 219 -34.40 28.71 25.61
N ARG A 220 -33.14 28.56 26.05
CA ARG A 220 -32.71 28.79 27.45
C ARG A 220 -31.34 28.16 27.74
N HIS A 221 -30.51 28.99 28.36
CA HIS A 221 -29.51 28.69 29.40
C HIS A 221 -28.00 28.76 29.06
N SER A 222 -27.40 29.76 29.72
CA SER A 222 -26.00 30.13 29.85
C SER A 222 -25.07 29.01 30.31
N ARG A 223 -23.80 29.11 29.91
CA ARG A 223 -22.72 29.29 30.88
C ARG A 223 -21.48 29.90 30.22
N ASP A 224 -21.13 31.05 30.78
CA ASP A 224 -19.96 31.88 30.55
C ASP A 224 -18.64 31.14 30.73
N ARG A 225 -17.66 31.49 29.89
CA ARG A 225 -16.28 31.77 30.32
C ARG A 225 -15.56 32.59 29.26
N GLU A 226 -15.48 33.88 29.54
CA GLU A 226 -14.62 34.87 28.90
C GLU A 226 -13.15 34.72 29.32
N ARG A 227 -12.27 35.23 28.45
CA ARG A 227 -10.96 35.90 28.65
C ARG A 227 -9.98 35.43 27.55
N GLU A 228 -9.29 36.27 26.78
CA GLU A 228 -9.07 37.72 26.80
C GLU A 228 -8.59 38.14 25.38
N ARG A 229 -8.97 39.35 24.97
CA ARG A 229 -8.50 40.07 23.77
C ARG A 229 -7.23 40.88 24.10
N ASP A 230 -6.57 41.36 23.03
CA ASP A 230 -5.72 42.56 22.87
C ASP A 230 -4.27 42.27 22.42
N ARG A 231 -3.62 42.95 21.47
CA ARG A 231 -3.76 44.25 20.76
C ARG A 231 -3.25 44.07 19.31
N GLY A 232 -3.76 44.75 18.28
CA GLY A 232 -3.38 46.13 17.87
C GLY A 232 -2.14 46.12 16.95
N ARG A 233 -2.31 46.21 15.63
CA ARG A 233 -2.11 47.40 14.78
C ARG A 233 -0.65 47.86 14.64
N GLU A 234 -0.11 47.80 13.42
CA GLU A 234 0.47 48.92 12.64
C GLU A 234 1.60 48.55 11.68
N ARG A 235 1.79 49.48 10.76
CA ARG A 235 2.40 49.44 9.43
C ARG A 235 3.85 49.93 9.52
N ASP A 236 4.59 49.69 8.43
CA ASP A 236 5.82 50.38 8.00
C ASP A 236 7.18 49.95 8.58
N GLY A 237 8.19 49.98 7.70
CA GLY A 237 9.59 50.19 8.11
C GLY A 237 10.60 49.06 7.87
N GLY A 238 10.98 48.83 6.61
CA GLY A 238 12.37 48.83 6.12
C GLY A 238 13.52 48.05 6.80
N ARG A 239 14.36 47.50 5.90
CA ARG A 239 15.79 47.12 5.99
C ARG A 239 16.15 45.70 6.47
N GLY A 240 16.59 44.92 5.48
CA GLY A 240 18.02 44.61 5.32
C GLY A 240 18.51 43.32 5.97
N GLY A 241 18.71 42.27 5.15
CA GLY A 241 19.37 41.05 5.60
C GLY A 241 19.67 40.05 4.48
N ARG A 242 20.84 40.24 3.86
CA ARG A 242 21.61 39.35 2.97
C ARG A 242 21.19 37.86 2.95
N ARG A 243 21.17 37.24 1.75
CA ARG A 243 22.08 36.11 1.39
C ARG A 243 21.86 35.53 -0.01
N ARG A 244 23.00 35.43 -0.71
CA ARG A 244 23.42 34.39 -1.68
C ARG A 244 22.95 34.51 -3.13
N SER A 245 23.78 35.21 -3.90
CA SER A 245 24.04 35.02 -5.33
C SER A 245 24.17 33.52 -5.63
N ARG A 246 23.30 33.00 -6.49
CA ARG A 246 23.38 31.64 -7.03
C ARG A 246 23.97 31.76 -8.43
N SER A 247 25.18 31.23 -8.60
CA SER A 247 25.89 31.21 -9.89
C SER A 247 25.05 30.48 -10.96
N PRO A 248 25.14 30.88 -12.24
CA PRO A 248 24.55 30.11 -13.34
C PRO A 248 25.18 28.71 -13.42
N PRO A 249 24.42 27.67 -13.82
CA PRO A 249 25.01 26.36 -14.11
C PRO A 249 25.94 26.44 -15.33
N PRO A 250 27.00 25.61 -15.40
CA PRO A 250 27.92 25.60 -16.53
C PRO A 250 27.20 25.15 -17.81
N ALA A 251 27.62 25.72 -18.94
CA ALA A 251 27.11 25.41 -20.26
C ALA A 251 27.29 23.91 -20.58
N ARG A 252 26.26 23.30 -21.16
CA ARG A 252 26.30 21.89 -21.59
C ARG A 252 27.30 21.74 -22.74
N GLU A 253 28.31 20.89 -22.53
CA GLU A 253 29.26 20.46 -23.58
C GLU A 253 28.51 19.90 -24.80
N GLY A 254 29.00 20.23 -25.99
CA GLY A 254 28.40 19.85 -27.26
C GLY A 254 28.36 18.33 -27.47
N SER A 255 27.47 17.88 -28.37
CA SER A 255 27.35 16.47 -28.78
C SER A 255 28.68 15.88 -29.27
N GLU A 256 29.52 16.70 -29.88
CA GLU A 256 30.80 16.29 -30.49
C GLU A 256 31.89 16.03 -29.45
N GLU A 257 32.03 16.89 -28.43
CA GLU A 257 33.00 16.70 -27.33
C GLU A 257 32.70 15.42 -26.53
N ARG A 258 31.42 15.07 -26.38
CA ARG A 258 31.01 13.83 -25.71
C ARG A 258 31.36 12.58 -26.49
N ARG A 259 31.26 12.62 -27.83
CA ARG A 259 31.64 11.49 -28.69
C ARG A 259 33.15 11.27 -28.68
N ALA A 260 33.92 12.36 -28.76
CA ALA A 260 35.39 12.29 -28.71
C ALA A 260 35.90 11.65 -27.40
N ARG A 261 35.29 11.99 -26.26
CA ARG A 261 35.69 11.46 -24.94
C ARG A 261 35.37 9.96 -24.78
N ILE A 262 34.28 9.48 -25.39
CA ILE A 262 33.92 8.04 -25.40
C ILE A 262 34.86 7.25 -26.33
N GLU A 263 35.21 7.81 -27.49
CA GLU A 263 36.14 7.19 -28.43
C GLU A 263 37.55 7.07 -27.83
N GLN A 264 37.99 8.10 -27.09
CA GLN A 264 39.27 8.09 -26.38
C GLN A 264 39.29 7.03 -25.26
N TRP A 265 38.21 6.92 -24.50
CA TRP A 265 38.06 5.89 -23.46
C TRP A 265 38.06 4.46 -24.02
N ASN A 266 37.47 4.24 -25.20
CA ASN A 266 37.48 2.93 -25.85
C ASN A 266 38.89 2.55 -26.36
N ARG A 267 39.65 3.51 -26.92
CA ARG A 267 41.04 3.28 -27.35
C ARG A 267 41.96 2.88 -26.19
N GLU A 268 41.87 3.60 -25.07
CA GLU A 268 42.67 3.29 -23.86
C GLU A 268 42.32 1.91 -23.28
N ARG A 269 41.09 1.43 -23.49
CA ARG A 269 40.64 0.10 -23.06
C ARG A 269 41.16 -1.04 -23.93
N GLU A 270 41.32 -0.79 -25.23
CA GLU A 270 41.87 -1.76 -26.20
C GLU A 270 43.40 -1.88 -26.08
N GLU A 271 44.11 -0.80 -25.75
CA GLU A 271 45.58 -0.85 -25.51
C GLU A 271 45.98 -1.58 -24.21
N GLN A 272 45.02 -1.86 -23.32
CA GLN A 272 45.23 -2.58 -22.07
C GLN A 272 44.84 -4.07 -22.12
N GLN A 273 44.62 -4.63 -23.31
CA GLN A 273 44.47 -6.08 -23.57
C GLN A 273 45.64 -6.58 -24.41
#